data_AF-A0A060YD70-F1
#
_entry.id   AF-A0A060YD70-F1
#
_cell.length_a   1.000
_cell.length_b   1.000
_cell.length_c   1.000
_cell.angle_alpha   90.00
_cell.angle_beta   90.00
_cell.angle_gamma   90.00
#
_symmetry.space_group_name_H-M   'P 1'
#
loop_
_entity.id
_entity.type
_entity.pdbx_description
1 polymer ?
#
loop_
_entity_poly.entity_id
_entity_poly.type
_entity_poly.pdbx_seq_one_letter_code
_entity_poly.pdbx_strand_id
1 'polypeptide(L)'
;MHYKGNWHIYLSFSQLNSHDDDGVLVGNWSGDYTYGVAPTSWTGSTEILLNYSSSKTPVCYAQCWVYAAVFNTFLRCLGIPARVVTNFFSAHDNDGNLKTDVILDENGRIDKHRTKDSIWNYHCWNECYMSRPDLPQGFGGWQAVDATPQETSDGMYRCGPASVQAIKHGQICFPFDAPFLFAEVNSDVVFYSRNPRDGTLDPVKVNSSHVGRMVVTKVPGQDARRDITDQYKFPEGSPEERTVLEKAEEYGCHREKATPPEADVELDMPLMEVRVGDDFELKLEFNNTSDQARTVDVYVSGNVVYYTGVTSSEFLFKTPRVILDPKKGRRVEGGGGAEEGVCMSVCVNRSRGCGTLSFHLANIQ
;
A
#
# COMPACT_ATOMS: atom_id res chain seq x y z
N MET A 1 -18.57 -14.11 35.97
CA MET A 1 -17.16 -13.85 35.58
C MET A 1 -17.16 -12.78 34.50
N HIS A 2 -16.91 -11.51 34.87
CA HIS A 2 -16.70 -10.45 33.88
C HIS A 2 -15.27 -10.61 33.33
N TYR A 3 -15.15 -10.91 32.03
CA TYR A 3 -13.88 -10.91 31.32
C TYR A 3 -13.34 -9.47 31.27
N LYS A 4 -12.32 -9.16 32.09
CA LYS A 4 -11.44 -7.99 31.94
C LYS A 4 -10.43 -8.24 30.81
N GLY A 5 -10.90 -8.65 29.62
CA GLY A 5 -10.06 -9.20 28.55
C GLY A 5 -9.36 -8.16 27.65
N ASN A 6 -9.91 -6.95 27.53
CA ASN A 6 -9.47 -6.02 26.48
C ASN A 6 -8.08 -5.41 26.73
N TRP A 7 -7.69 -5.21 28.00
CA TRP A 7 -6.39 -4.62 28.35
C TRP A 7 -5.19 -5.56 28.10
N HIS A 8 -5.38 -6.88 28.22
CA HIS A 8 -4.29 -7.84 28.03
C HIS A 8 -3.92 -8.03 26.56
N ILE A 9 -4.90 -7.93 25.66
CA ILE A 9 -4.64 -7.96 24.21
C ILE A 9 -3.83 -6.71 23.83
N TYR A 10 -4.24 -5.54 24.35
CA TYR A 10 -3.53 -4.26 24.16
C TYR A 10 -2.04 -4.29 24.55
N LEU A 11 -1.70 -5.06 25.60
CA LEU A 11 -0.33 -5.24 26.07
C LEU A 11 0.48 -6.29 25.29
N SER A 12 -0.18 -7.17 24.52
CA SER A 12 0.49 -8.36 23.97
C SER A 12 1.11 -8.15 22.59
N PHE A 13 0.64 -7.19 21.78
CA PHE A 13 1.23 -6.93 20.46
C PHE A 13 2.34 -5.88 20.46
N SER A 14 2.37 -4.94 21.43
CA SER A 14 3.55 -4.10 21.62
C SER A 14 4.80 -4.93 21.96
N GLN A 15 4.61 -6.09 22.58
CA GLN A 15 5.69 -7.03 22.91
C GLN A 15 6.17 -7.88 21.71
N LEU A 16 5.57 -7.75 20.54
CA LEU A 16 6.02 -8.48 19.34
C LEU A 16 7.09 -7.74 18.57
N ASN A 17 7.05 -6.41 18.53
CA ASN A 17 8.12 -5.63 17.95
C ASN A 17 9.14 -5.23 19.02
N SER A 18 10.41 -5.18 18.64
CA SER A 18 11.50 -4.90 19.56
C SER A 18 11.83 -3.42 19.71
N HIS A 19 11.05 -2.52 19.09
CA HIS A 19 11.45 -1.11 19.03
C HIS A 19 11.35 -0.42 20.41
N ASP A 20 10.39 -0.83 21.24
CA ASP A 20 10.09 -0.15 22.51
C ASP A 20 10.42 -0.99 23.76
N ASP A 21 10.23 -2.31 23.73
CA ASP A 21 10.25 -3.18 24.93
C ASP A 21 11.09 -4.49 24.79
N ASP A 22 12.11 -4.53 23.92
CA ASP A 22 12.87 -5.78 23.64
C ASP A 22 11.96 -6.96 23.21
N GLY A 23 10.89 -6.66 22.47
CA GLY A 23 9.92 -7.63 21.97
C GLY A 23 10.48 -8.71 21.03
N VAL A 24 9.60 -9.61 20.60
CA VAL A 24 9.99 -10.88 19.94
C VAL A 24 10.82 -10.71 18.66
N LEU A 25 10.52 -9.69 17.84
CA LEU A 25 11.03 -9.56 16.47
C LEU A 25 11.65 -8.20 16.19
N VAL A 26 12.79 -8.22 15.49
CA VAL A 26 13.45 -7.02 14.93
C VAL A 26 13.03 -6.84 13.48
N GLY A 27 12.43 -5.70 13.15
CA GLY A 27 12.02 -5.35 11.79
C GLY A 27 13.22 -4.96 10.92
N ASN A 28 13.28 -5.40 9.66
CA ASN A 28 14.32 -4.96 8.73
C ASN A 28 13.84 -4.99 7.26
N TRP A 29 13.87 -3.82 6.63
CA TRP A 29 13.49 -3.60 5.23
C TRP A 29 14.65 -3.14 4.33
N SER A 30 15.88 -3.12 4.85
CA SER A 30 17.05 -2.60 4.14
C SER A 30 17.53 -3.48 2.98
N GLY A 31 17.18 -4.77 2.99
CA GLY A 31 17.72 -5.79 2.08
C GLY A 31 19.06 -6.40 2.54
N ASP A 32 19.69 -5.83 3.57
CA ASP A 32 20.87 -6.41 4.23
C ASP A 32 20.45 -7.13 5.53
N TYR A 33 20.67 -8.44 5.56
CA TYR A 33 20.31 -9.31 6.67
C TYR A 33 21.54 -10.00 7.29
N THR A 34 22.74 -9.44 7.14
CA THR A 34 24.03 -10.06 7.51
C THR A 34 24.07 -10.66 8.92
N TYR A 35 23.36 -10.08 9.89
CA TYR A 35 23.38 -10.51 11.30
C TYR A 35 22.12 -11.27 11.75
N GLY A 36 21.30 -11.74 10.81
CA GLY A 36 20.07 -12.43 11.12
C GLY A 36 19.58 -13.32 10.00
N VAL A 37 18.32 -13.74 10.11
CA VAL A 37 17.64 -14.52 9.08
C VAL A 37 16.86 -13.55 8.19
N ALA A 38 17.01 -13.72 6.87
CA ALA A 38 16.21 -12.95 5.92
C ALA A 38 14.71 -13.23 6.13
N PRO A 39 13.84 -12.20 6.20
CA PRO A 39 12.40 -12.39 6.47
C PRO A 39 11.69 -13.38 5.53
N THR A 40 12.19 -13.52 4.31
CA THR A 40 11.69 -14.46 3.28
C THR A 40 12.05 -15.93 3.52
N SER A 41 12.97 -16.21 4.44
CA SER A 41 13.42 -17.59 4.75
C SER A 41 12.55 -18.27 5.81
N TRP A 42 11.76 -17.51 6.58
CA TRP A 42 10.89 -18.07 7.60
C TRP A 42 9.73 -18.86 6.99
N THR A 43 9.54 -20.10 7.44
CA THR A 43 8.43 -20.97 7.01
C THR A 43 7.33 -21.12 8.07
N GLY A 44 7.50 -20.54 9.25
CA GLY A 44 6.52 -20.60 10.34
C GLY A 44 7.00 -19.95 11.64
N SER A 45 6.07 -19.78 12.58
CA SER A 45 6.29 -19.00 13.82
C SER A 45 6.99 -19.77 14.94
N THR A 46 7.02 -21.10 14.88
CA THR A 46 7.53 -21.94 15.97
C THR A 46 9.01 -21.73 16.23
N GLU A 47 9.84 -21.70 15.18
CA GLU A 47 11.28 -21.49 15.31
C GLU A 47 11.60 -20.13 15.93
N ILE A 48 10.92 -19.08 15.47
CA ILE A 48 11.05 -17.72 15.99
C ILE A 48 10.73 -17.68 17.49
N LEU A 49 9.58 -18.20 17.89
CA LEU A 49 9.12 -18.14 19.29
C LEU A 49 10.00 -18.98 20.22
N LEU A 50 10.46 -20.14 19.78
CA LEU A 50 11.38 -20.97 20.56
C LEU A 50 12.75 -20.30 20.70
N ASN A 51 13.26 -19.69 19.63
CA ASN A 51 14.51 -18.95 19.66
C ASN A 51 14.43 -17.78 20.65
N TYR A 52 13.41 -16.92 20.53
CA TYR A 52 13.17 -15.84 21.49
C TYR A 52 13.04 -16.34 22.93
N SER A 53 12.27 -17.42 23.15
CA SER A 53 12.10 -17.99 24.48
C SER A 53 13.39 -18.52 25.09
N SER A 54 14.29 -19.10 24.28
CA SER A 54 15.56 -19.64 24.75
C SER A 54 16.64 -18.58 24.98
N SER A 55 16.74 -17.61 24.06
CA SER A 55 17.77 -16.57 24.06
C SER A 55 17.41 -15.36 24.92
N LYS A 56 16.11 -15.11 25.11
CA LYS A 56 15.56 -13.88 25.71
C LYS A 56 15.98 -12.60 24.98
N THR A 57 16.32 -12.72 23.71
CA THR A 57 16.72 -11.61 22.85
C THR A 57 15.84 -11.55 21.60
N PRO A 58 15.50 -10.35 21.10
CA PRO A 58 14.75 -10.18 19.85
C PRO A 58 15.34 -10.99 18.68
N VAL A 59 14.47 -11.58 17.87
CA VAL A 59 14.87 -12.42 16.73
C VAL A 59 14.94 -11.58 15.46
N CYS A 60 16.13 -11.56 14.85
CA CYS A 60 16.40 -10.89 13.57
C CYS A 60 16.15 -11.84 12.38
N TYR A 61 15.38 -11.50 11.36
CA TYR A 61 14.58 -10.29 11.15
C TYR A 61 13.15 -10.61 10.71
N ALA A 62 12.26 -9.62 10.79
CA ALA A 62 10.87 -9.71 10.37
C ALA A 62 10.48 -8.59 9.40
N GLN A 63 9.44 -8.90 8.63
CA GLN A 63 8.65 -7.98 7.82
C GLN A 63 7.16 -8.24 8.12
N CYS A 64 6.23 -7.45 7.56
CA CYS A 64 4.84 -7.44 8.02
C CYS A 64 4.17 -8.83 8.06
N TRP A 65 4.38 -9.70 7.06
CA TRP A 65 3.81 -11.06 7.08
C TRP A 65 4.40 -11.96 8.16
N VAL A 66 5.66 -11.74 8.57
CA VAL A 66 6.31 -12.47 9.67
C VAL A 66 5.70 -12.01 10.99
N TYR A 67 5.54 -10.69 11.19
CA TYR A 67 4.83 -10.12 12.34
C TYR A 67 3.41 -10.70 12.43
N ALA A 68 2.65 -10.65 11.34
CA ALA A 68 1.28 -11.15 11.30
C ALA A 68 1.20 -12.66 11.56
N ALA A 69 2.13 -13.47 11.06
CA ALA A 69 2.16 -14.91 11.28
C ALA A 69 2.49 -15.29 12.74
N VAL A 70 3.47 -14.60 13.35
CA VAL A 70 3.84 -14.81 14.76
C VAL A 70 2.70 -14.35 15.66
N PHE A 71 2.11 -13.19 15.40
CA PHE A 71 0.99 -12.70 16.20
C PHE A 71 -0.25 -13.58 16.09
N ASN A 72 -0.57 -14.06 14.88
CA ASN A 72 -1.66 -15.01 14.69
C ASN A 72 -1.47 -16.30 15.49
N THR A 73 -0.22 -16.74 15.65
CA THR A 73 0.12 -17.90 16.49
C THR A 73 -0.14 -17.59 17.97
N PHE A 74 0.29 -16.42 18.44
CA PHE A 74 0.05 -15.97 19.80
C PHE A 74 -1.45 -15.90 20.13
N LEU A 75 -2.24 -15.21 19.30
CA LEU A 75 -3.68 -15.06 19.49
C LEU A 75 -4.40 -16.42 19.53
N ARG A 76 -4.12 -17.30 18.56
CA ARG A 76 -4.73 -18.63 18.50
C ARG A 76 -4.32 -19.53 19.66
N CYS A 77 -3.06 -19.45 20.10
CA CYS A 77 -2.56 -20.20 21.26
C CYS A 77 -3.30 -19.81 22.55
N LEU A 78 -3.64 -18.53 22.70
CA LEU A 78 -4.44 -18.02 23.83
C LEU A 78 -5.95 -18.30 23.70
N GLY A 79 -6.40 -18.92 22.60
CA GLY A 79 -7.81 -19.23 22.36
C GLY A 79 -8.62 -18.07 21.79
N ILE A 80 -7.96 -17.00 21.31
CA ILE A 80 -8.62 -15.89 20.61
C ILE A 80 -8.73 -16.26 19.13
N PRO A 81 -9.94 -16.31 18.54
CA PRO A 81 -10.07 -16.57 17.11
C PRO A 81 -9.40 -15.45 16.32
N ALA A 82 -8.45 -15.81 15.46
CA ALA A 82 -7.68 -14.84 14.68
C ALA A 82 -7.41 -15.34 13.26
N ARG A 83 -7.26 -14.38 12.33
CA ARG A 83 -6.83 -14.64 10.95
C ARG A 83 -5.82 -13.57 10.50
N VAL A 84 -4.99 -13.93 9.53
CA VAL A 84 -4.11 -12.98 8.82
C VAL A 84 -4.91 -12.38 7.67
N VAL A 85 -4.74 -11.08 7.45
CA VAL A 85 -5.32 -10.31 6.35
C VAL A 85 -4.20 -9.69 5.54
N THR A 86 -4.38 -9.61 4.22
CA THR A 86 -3.46 -8.94 3.30
C THR A 86 -4.21 -7.86 2.54
N ASN A 87 -3.71 -6.63 2.58
CA ASN A 87 -4.18 -5.48 1.84
C ASN A 87 -3.24 -5.19 0.68
N PHE A 88 -3.74 -5.12 -0.54
CA PHE A 88 -2.96 -4.75 -1.72
C PHE A 88 -3.04 -3.25 -1.97
N PHE A 89 -1.90 -2.64 -2.33
CA PHE A 89 -1.74 -1.20 -2.45
C PHE A 89 -2.09 -0.49 -1.13
N SER A 90 -1.43 -0.91 -0.04
CA SER A 90 -1.67 -0.35 1.29
C SER A 90 -0.99 1.00 1.41
N ALA A 91 -1.73 2.06 1.74
CA ALA A 91 -1.10 3.32 2.11
C ALA A 91 -0.33 3.13 3.42
N HIS A 92 0.89 3.64 3.50
CA HIS A 92 1.80 3.52 4.63
C HIS A 92 2.56 4.85 4.80
N ASP A 93 3.09 5.10 6.01
CA ASP A 93 3.77 6.34 6.37
C ASP A 93 2.88 7.59 6.16
N ASN A 94 1.56 7.42 6.25
CA ASN A 94 0.63 8.54 6.29
C ASN A 94 0.47 9.00 7.75
N ASP A 95 0.29 10.30 7.95
CA ASP A 95 0.05 10.93 9.25
C ASP A 95 -1.37 10.63 9.81
N GLY A 96 -1.94 9.46 9.48
CA GLY A 96 -3.32 9.09 9.76
C GLY A 96 -4.35 9.82 8.91
N ASN A 97 -3.89 10.43 7.81
CA ASN A 97 -4.69 11.29 6.95
C ASN A 97 -5.17 10.56 5.69
N LEU A 98 -6.24 11.05 5.07
CA LEU A 98 -6.86 10.42 3.90
C LEU A 98 -6.21 10.80 2.57
N LYS A 99 -4.92 11.15 2.62
CA LYS A 99 -4.13 11.53 1.47
C LYS A 99 -2.73 10.92 1.58
N THR A 100 -2.24 10.45 0.45
CA THR A 100 -0.87 9.97 0.26
C THR A 100 -0.20 10.87 -0.75
N ASP A 101 0.73 11.70 -0.27
CA ASP A 101 1.35 12.77 -1.04
C ASP A 101 2.55 12.23 -1.84
N VAL A 102 2.47 12.30 -3.17
CA VAL A 102 3.56 11.94 -4.10
C VAL A 102 4.10 13.20 -4.74
N ILE A 103 5.32 13.60 -4.39
CA ILE A 103 5.94 14.82 -4.89
C ILE A 103 6.78 14.49 -6.13
N LEU A 104 6.49 15.16 -7.23
CA LEU A 104 7.20 15.03 -8.49
C LEU A 104 8.26 16.13 -8.66
N ASP A 105 9.40 15.77 -9.25
CA ASP A 105 10.42 16.70 -9.71
C ASP A 105 10.02 17.37 -11.04
N GLU A 106 10.85 18.30 -11.53
CA GLU A 106 10.61 19.04 -12.77
C GLU A 106 10.48 18.15 -14.02
N ASN A 107 10.99 16.91 -13.96
CA ASN A 107 10.91 15.92 -15.02
C ASN A 107 9.82 14.87 -14.75
N GLY A 108 8.92 15.13 -13.78
CA GLY A 108 7.84 14.22 -13.42
C GLY A 108 8.28 12.92 -12.73
N ARG A 109 9.53 12.83 -12.25
CA ARG A 109 9.99 11.68 -11.44
C ARG A 109 9.56 11.88 -10.01
N ILE A 110 9.34 10.79 -9.26
CA ILE A 110 9.15 10.92 -7.81
C ILE A 110 10.41 11.49 -7.16
N ASP A 111 10.26 12.63 -6.49
CA ASP A 111 11.26 13.19 -5.60
C ASP A 111 11.28 12.36 -4.31
N LYS A 112 12.21 11.41 -4.24
CA LYS A 112 12.40 10.50 -3.10
C LYS A 112 12.85 11.19 -1.81
N HIS A 113 13.41 12.40 -1.91
CA HIS A 113 13.85 13.13 -0.72
C HIS A 113 12.66 13.80 -0.04
N ARG A 114 11.68 14.24 -0.84
CA ARG A 114 10.51 14.98 -0.37
C ARG A 114 9.29 14.12 -0.15
N THR A 115 9.06 13.11 -0.99
CA THR A 115 7.99 12.13 -0.82
C THR A 115 8.29 11.30 0.42
N LYS A 116 7.45 11.43 1.46
CA LYS A 116 7.57 10.69 2.72
C LYS A 116 6.66 9.48 2.75
N ASP A 117 5.43 9.68 2.28
CA ASP A 117 4.42 8.64 2.23
C ASP A 117 4.82 7.56 1.22
N SER A 118 4.39 6.32 1.50
CA SER A 118 4.66 5.19 0.63
C SER A 118 3.39 4.36 0.41
N ILE A 119 3.34 3.68 -0.73
CA ILE A 119 2.28 2.72 -1.04
C ILE A 119 2.92 1.36 -1.17
N TRP A 120 2.60 0.49 -0.23
CA TRP A 120 3.14 -0.85 -0.19
C TRP A 120 2.38 -1.72 -1.18
N ASN A 121 3.11 -2.52 -1.96
CA ASN A 121 2.51 -3.46 -2.91
C ASN A 121 1.49 -4.36 -2.21
N TYR A 122 1.83 -4.79 -1.00
CA TYR A 122 0.90 -5.36 -0.05
C TYR A 122 1.38 -5.12 1.38
N HIS A 123 0.43 -5.14 2.31
CA HIS A 123 0.68 -5.14 3.74
C HIS A 123 -0.15 -6.21 4.43
N CYS A 124 0.36 -6.77 5.53
CA CYS A 124 -0.27 -7.86 6.26
C CYS A 124 -0.45 -7.50 7.72
N TRP A 125 -1.68 -7.66 8.21
CA TRP A 125 -2.03 -7.51 9.63
C TRP A 125 -2.90 -8.68 10.09
N ASN A 126 -3.41 -8.61 11.32
CA ASN A 126 -4.30 -9.61 11.89
C ASN A 126 -5.69 -9.06 12.15
N GLU A 127 -6.68 -9.93 12.04
CA GLU A 127 -7.97 -9.69 12.66
C GLU A 127 -8.17 -10.68 13.82
N CYS A 128 -8.69 -10.18 14.94
CA CYS A 128 -9.08 -10.99 16.08
C CYS A 128 -10.57 -10.81 16.40
N TYR A 129 -11.25 -11.89 16.77
CA TYR A 129 -12.70 -11.88 16.97
C TYR A 129 -13.04 -11.69 18.45
N MET A 130 -13.69 -10.58 18.78
CA MET A 130 -14.11 -10.28 20.15
C MET A 130 -15.32 -9.35 20.21
N SER A 131 -15.97 -9.27 21.37
CA SER A 131 -16.92 -8.19 21.65
C SER A 131 -16.18 -6.89 21.97
N ARG A 132 -16.83 -5.75 21.71
CA ARG A 132 -16.35 -4.41 22.07
C ARG A 132 -17.30 -3.74 23.06
N PRO A 133 -17.35 -4.18 24.33
CA PRO A 133 -18.24 -3.59 25.34
C PRO A 133 -17.90 -2.13 25.68
N ASP A 134 -16.72 -1.68 25.27
CA ASP A 134 -16.24 -0.31 25.34
C ASP A 134 -16.79 0.60 24.23
N LEU A 135 -17.38 0.01 23.17
CA LEU A 135 -18.01 0.73 22.06
C LEU A 135 -19.54 0.58 22.06
N PRO A 136 -20.28 1.42 21.33
CA PRO A 136 -21.70 1.20 21.09
C PRO A 136 -21.99 -0.17 20.46
N GLN A 137 -23.24 -0.63 20.59
CA GLN A 137 -23.67 -1.89 19.99
C GLN A 137 -23.47 -1.87 18.47
N GLY A 138 -22.91 -2.94 17.91
CA GLY A 138 -22.65 -3.09 16.48
C GLY A 138 -21.17 -3.12 16.09
N PHE A 139 -20.25 -2.75 16.99
CA PHE A 139 -18.81 -2.68 16.69
C PHE A 139 -17.97 -3.88 17.19
N GLY A 140 -18.62 -4.92 17.71
CA GLY A 140 -17.96 -6.21 17.97
C GLY A 140 -17.67 -7.01 16.69
N GLY A 141 -17.16 -8.24 16.85
CA GLY A 141 -16.76 -9.10 15.73
C GLY A 141 -15.28 -8.97 15.43
N TRP A 142 -14.91 -8.90 14.15
CA TRP A 142 -13.51 -8.77 13.74
C TRP A 142 -12.94 -7.40 14.09
N GLN A 143 -11.80 -7.41 14.76
CA GLN A 143 -11.02 -6.23 15.10
C GLN A 143 -9.67 -6.32 14.40
N ALA A 144 -9.32 -5.32 13.61
CA ALA A 144 -8.01 -5.21 12.99
C ALA A 144 -6.97 -4.82 14.05
N VAL A 145 -5.85 -5.54 14.04
CA VAL A 145 -4.69 -5.33 14.92
C VAL A 145 -3.44 -5.56 14.09
N ASP A 146 -2.48 -4.64 14.17
CA ASP A 146 -1.21 -4.72 13.45
C ASP A 146 -0.03 -4.62 14.42
N ALA A 147 0.85 -5.62 14.32
CA ALA A 147 2.07 -5.73 15.11
C ALA A 147 3.31 -5.19 14.37
N THR A 148 3.16 -4.82 13.10
CA THR A 148 4.20 -4.16 12.31
C THR A 148 4.42 -2.76 12.86
N PRO A 149 5.65 -2.36 13.23
CA PRO A 149 5.91 -1.02 13.70
C PRO A 149 5.82 -0.04 12.52
N GLN A 150 4.70 0.67 12.41
CA GLN A 150 4.48 1.72 11.41
C GLN A 150 4.47 3.09 12.07
N GLU A 151 3.40 3.40 12.81
CA GLU A 151 3.21 4.63 13.55
C GLU A 151 3.15 4.38 15.06
N THR A 152 3.44 5.41 15.85
CA THR A 152 3.33 5.32 17.30
C THR A 152 1.91 5.67 17.77
N SER A 153 1.29 4.79 18.55
CA SER A 153 0.05 5.01 19.29
C SER A 153 0.34 5.12 20.78
N ASP A 154 0.05 6.28 21.39
CA ASP A 154 0.48 6.69 22.73
C ASP A 154 1.99 6.55 22.97
N GLY A 155 2.80 6.83 21.95
CA GLY A 155 4.26 6.76 22.02
C GLY A 155 4.86 5.35 21.95
N MET A 156 4.05 4.33 21.59
CA MET A 156 4.50 2.96 21.34
C MET A 156 4.12 2.50 19.93
N TYR A 157 4.95 1.71 19.26
CA TYR A 157 4.63 1.12 17.95
C TYR A 157 3.60 0.00 18.10
N ARG A 158 2.34 0.34 17.91
CA ARG A 158 1.21 -0.59 18.00
C ARG A 158 0.00 -0.02 17.29
N CYS A 159 -0.87 -0.90 16.77
CA CYS A 159 -2.09 -0.48 16.11
C CYS A 159 -3.27 -1.42 16.44
N GLY A 160 -4.38 -0.85 16.89
CA GLY A 160 -5.64 -1.54 17.19
C GLY A 160 -5.79 -1.96 18.66
N PRO A 161 -6.87 -2.68 19.03
CA PRO A 161 -7.90 -3.23 18.15
C PRO A 161 -8.87 -2.17 17.62
N ALA A 162 -8.92 -2.03 16.29
CA ALA A 162 -9.91 -1.20 15.59
C ALA A 162 -11.05 -2.07 15.08
N SER A 163 -12.29 -1.65 15.29
CA SER A 163 -13.44 -2.39 14.75
C SER A 163 -13.47 -2.30 13.23
N VAL A 164 -13.47 -3.44 12.54
CA VAL A 164 -13.60 -3.47 11.06
C VAL A 164 -14.91 -2.82 10.62
N GLN A 165 -15.97 -2.92 11.43
CA GLN A 165 -17.23 -2.22 11.19
C GLN A 165 -17.11 -0.71 11.35
N ALA A 166 -16.30 -0.23 12.29
CA ALA A 166 -16.04 1.20 12.45
C ALA A 166 -15.26 1.76 11.26
N ILE A 167 -14.23 1.03 10.81
CA ILE A 167 -13.45 1.34 9.60
C ILE A 167 -14.40 1.45 8.40
N LYS A 168 -15.21 0.41 8.12
CA LYS A 168 -16.13 0.43 6.97
C LYS A 168 -17.08 1.61 6.93
N HIS A 169 -17.53 2.09 8.08
CA HIS A 169 -18.53 3.16 8.18
C HIS A 169 -17.93 4.53 8.54
N GLY A 170 -16.60 4.69 8.46
CA GLY A 170 -15.92 5.96 8.74
C GLY A 170 -16.07 6.44 10.18
N GLN A 171 -16.33 5.53 11.13
CA GLN A 171 -16.49 5.84 12.56
C GLN A 171 -15.12 5.85 13.24
N ILE A 172 -14.20 6.63 12.68
CA ILE A 172 -12.77 6.61 13.05
C ILE A 172 -12.47 7.31 14.38
N CYS A 173 -13.47 7.96 14.99
CA CYS A 173 -13.36 8.50 16.35
C CYS A 173 -13.33 7.39 17.42
N PHE A 174 -13.72 6.16 17.09
CA PHE A 174 -13.67 5.07 18.06
C PHE A 174 -12.26 4.53 18.24
N PRO A 175 -11.85 4.25 19.49
CA PRO A 175 -10.56 3.62 19.73
C PRO A 175 -10.54 2.19 19.15
N PHE A 176 -9.38 1.63 18.84
CA PHE A 176 -8.06 2.25 18.85
C PHE A 176 -7.54 2.38 17.42
N ASP A 177 -6.80 3.44 17.13
CA ASP A 177 -6.08 3.65 15.87
C ASP A 177 -6.92 3.49 14.59
N ALA A 178 -8.24 3.67 14.70
CA ALA A 178 -9.15 3.55 13.57
C ALA A 178 -8.84 4.52 12.41
N PRO A 179 -8.40 5.78 12.64
CA PRO A 179 -8.01 6.68 11.55
C PRO A 179 -6.87 6.12 10.69
N PHE A 180 -5.86 5.52 11.34
CA PHE A 180 -4.70 4.93 10.67
C PHE A 180 -5.10 3.76 9.76
N LEU A 181 -5.80 2.77 10.33
CA LEU A 181 -6.29 1.61 9.58
C LEU A 181 -7.31 1.98 8.48
N PHE A 182 -8.05 3.07 8.69
CA PHE A 182 -8.96 3.60 7.68
C PHE A 182 -8.19 4.23 6.50
N ALA A 183 -7.12 4.97 6.77
CA ALA A 183 -6.23 5.53 5.75
C ALA A 183 -5.51 4.43 4.95
N GLU A 184 -5.03 3.36 5.59
CA GLU A 184 -4.36 2.23 4.91
C GLU A 184 -5.19 1.61 3.77
N VAL A 185 -6.53 1.72 3.82
CA VAL A 185 -7.47 1.14 2.83
C VAL A 185 -8.25 2.16 1.99
N ASN A 186 -8.26 3.45 2.36
CA ASN A 186 -9.09 4.48 1.71
C ASN A 186 -8.35 5.77 1.30
N SER A 187 -7.04 5.92 1.53
CA SER A 187 -6.35 7.18 1.19
C SER A 187 -6.35 7.49 -0.30
N ASP A 188 -6.62 8.76 -0.63
CA ASP A 188 -6.46 9.29 -1.99
C ASP A 188 -4.96 9.45 -2.29
N VAL A 189 -4.51 9.06 -3.48
CA VAL A 189 -3.11 9.30 -3.90
C VAL A 189 -3.05 10.61 -4.66
N VAL A 190 -2.29 11.57 -4.14
CA VAL A 190 -2.21 12.92 -4.69
C VAL A 190 -0.82 13.17 -5.24
N PHE A 191 -0.74 13.40 -6.55
CA PHE A 191 0.51 13.77 -7.21
C PHE A 191 0.63 15.28 -7.22
N TYR A 192 1.73 15.80 -6.68
CA TYR A 192 2.06 17.21 -6.65
C TYR A 192 3.22 17.51 -7.60
N SER A 193 3.06 18.54 -8.43
CA SER A 193 4.19 19.19 -9.09
C SER A 193 4.74 20.27 -8.18
N ARG A 194 6.07 20.37 -8.08
CA ARG A 194 6.71 21.41 -7.27
C ARG A 194 7.15 22.57 -8.14
N ASN A 195 6.64 23.77 -7.85
CA ASN A 195 7.09 24.98 -8.53
C ASN A 195 8.58 25.26 -8.19
N PRO A 196 9.47 25.37 -9.18
CA PRO A 196 10.90 25.54 -8.94
C PRO A 196 11.27 26.91 -8.35
N ARG A 197 10.42 27.94 -8.52
CA ARG A 197 10.72 29.32 -8.11
C ARG A 197 10.50 29.56 -6.63
N ASP A 198 9.39 29.07 -6.08
CA ASP A 198 8.94 29.33 -4.71
C ASP A 198 8.76 28.06 -3.89
N GLY A 199 8.69 26.89 -4.54
CA GLY A 199 8.50 25.61 -3.90
C GLY A 199 7.08 25.24 -3.54
N THR A 200 6.09 25.96 -4.06
CA THR A 200 4.68 25.58 -3.89
C THR A 200 4.43 24.20 -4.51
N LEU A 201 3.49 23.47 -3.90
CA LEU A 201 3.04 22.16 -4.38
C LEU A 201 1.66 22.34 -5.02
N ASP A 202 1.59 22.06 -6.31
CA ASP A 202 0.35 22.15 -7.08
C ASP A 202 -0.15 20.73 -7.39
N PRO A 203 -1.38 20.35 -6.97
CA PRO A 203 -1.93 19.04 -7.25
C PRO A 203 -2.17 18.89 -8.76
N VAL A 204 -1.53 17.90 -9.37
CA VAL A 204 -1.62 17.62 -10.81
C VAL A 204 -2.46 16.38 -11.12
N LYS A 205 -2.62 15.47 -10.15
CA LYS A 205 -3.47 14.29 -10.29
C LYS A 205 -3.93 13.80 -8.92
N VAL A 206 -5.19 13.43 -8.81
CA VAL A 206 -5.75 12.76 -7.63
C VAL A 206 -6.29 11.40 -8.08
N ASN A 207 -5.88 10.32 -7.40
CA ASN A 207 -6.37 8.98 -7.65
C ASN A 207 -7.00 8.40 -6.39
N SER A 208 -8.33 8.39 -6.34
CA SER A 208 -9.12 7.93 -5.21
C SER A 208 -9.36 6.42 -5.16
N SER A 209 -8.85 5.65 -6.13
CA SER A 209 -9.13 4.21 -6.28
C SER A 209 -7.87 3.34 -6.28
N HIS A 210 -6.72 3.92 -5.94
CA HIS A 210 -5.46 3.19 -5.95
C HIS A 210 -5.21 2.38 -4.67
N VAL A 211 -5.55 2.97 -3.53
CA VAL A 211 -5.27 2.38 -2.21
C VAL A 211 -6.32 1.32 -1.88
N GLY A 212 -5.88 0.25 -1.22
CA GLY A 212 -6.75 -0.77 -0.68
C GLY A 212 -7.59 -1.50 -1.72
N ARG A 213 -7.05 -1.73 -2.92
CA ARG A 213 -7.79 -2.33 -4.05
C ARG A 213 -8.31 -3.73 -3.78
N MET A 214 -7.67 -4.45 -2.87
CA MET A 214 -8.07 -5.79 -2.53
C MET A 214 -7.61 -6.13 -1.11
N VAL A 215 -8.54 -6.56 -0.27
CA VAL A 215 -8.27 -7.07 1.07
C VAL A 215 -8.67 -8.53 1.11
N VAL A 216 -7.74 -9.41 1.47
CA VAL A 216 -7.95 -10.86 1.38
C VAL A 216 -7.51 -11.62 2.62
N THR A 217 -8.07 -12.80 2.80
CA THR A 217 -7.66 -13.77 3.83
C THR A 217 -7.80 -15.19 3.31
N LYS A 218 -7.35 -16.19 4.08
CA LYS A 218 -7.48 -17.61 3.74
C LYS A 218 -8.92 -18.10 3.93
N VAL A 219 -9.42 -18.92 3.00
CA VAL A 219 -10.69 -19.65 3.15
C VAL A 219 -10.58 -20.68 4.29
N PRO A 220 -11.57 -20.76 5.20
CA PRO A 220 -11.59 -21.80 6.22
C PRO A 220 -11.52 -23.21 5.60
N GLY A 221 -10.57 -24.02 6.04
CA GLY A 221 -10.40 -25.41 5.58
C GLY A 221 -9.82 -25.59 4.17
N GLN A 222 -9.47 -24.52 3.45
CA GLN A 222 -8.94 -24.60 2.08
C GLN A 222 -7.75 -23.66 1.89
N ASP A 223 -6.79 -24.04 1.06
CA ASP A 223 -5.67 -23.17 0.64
C ASP A 223 -6.09 -22.30 -0.55
N ALA A 224 -7.20 -21.60 -0.35
CA ALA A 224 -7.79 -20.68 -1.32
C ALA A 224 -7.90 -19.28 -0.71
N ARG A 225 -7.88 -18.27 -1.59
CA ARG A 225 -8.02 -16.86 -1.23
C ARG A 225 -9.51 -16.50 -1.10
N ARG A 226 -9.86 -15.78 -0.04
CA ARG A 226 -11.18 -15.16 0.18
C ARG A 226 -11.03 -13.64 0.13
N ASP A 227 -11.76 -13.01 -0.77
CA ASP A 227 -11.90 -11.56 -0.80
C ASP A 227 -12.81 -11.10 0.35
N ILE A 228 -12.36 -10.08 1.08
CA ILE A 228 -13.06 -9.43 2.20
C ILE A 228 -13.00 -7.90 2.08
N THR A 229 -12.71 -7.36 0.89
CA THR A 229 -12.61 -5.91 0.64
C THR A 229 -13.90 -5.19 1.04
N ASP A 230 -15.05 -5.83 0.79
CA ASP A 230 -16.38 -5.36 1.16
C ASP A 230 -16.61 -5.25 2.67
N GLN A 231 -15.76 -5.85 3.51
CA GLN A 231 -15.80 -5.70 4.97
C GLN A 231 -15.07 -4.44 5.44
N TYR A 232 -14.15 -3.90 4.63
CA TYR A 232 -13.34 -2.74 4.98
C TYR A 232 -13.83 -1.45 4.36
N LYS A 233 -14.41 -1.50 3.16
CA LYS A 233 -14.92 -0.31 2.47
C LYS A 233 -16.11 -0.60 1.57
N PHE A 234 -16.82 0.46 1.22
CA PHE A 234 -17.87 0.43 0.20
C PHE A 234 -17.24 0.44 -1.21
N PRO A 235 -17.96 0.00 -2.25
CA PRO A 235 -17.44 0.03 -3.62
C PRO A 235 -17.05 1.45 -4.06
N GLU A 236 -15.90 1.56 -4.74
CA GLU A 236 -15.40 2.82 -5.28
C GLU A 236 -16.46 3.54 -6.13
N GLY A 237 -16.69 4.83 -5.86
CA GLY A 237 -17.65 5.67 -6.57
C GLY A 237 -19.10 5.56 -6.09
N SER A 238 -19.40 4.69 -5.12
CA SER A 238 -20.75 4.54 -4.58
C SER A 238 -21.15 5.74 -3.68
N PRO A 239 -22.44 6.04 -3.53
CA PRO A 239 -22.89 7.09 -2.60
C PRO A 239 -22.44 6.84 -1.16
N GLU A 240 -22.42 5.58 -0.73
CA GLU A 240 -21.99 5.17 0.61
C GLU A 240 -20.51 5.41 0.85
N GLU A 241 -19.65 5.13 -0.14
CA GLU A 241 -18.22 5.41 -0.10
C GLU A 241 -17.96 6.90 0.15
N ARG A 242 -18.60 7.79 -0.63
CA ARG A 242 -18.50 9.25 -0.43
C ARG A 242 -18.99 9.68 0.95
N THR A 243 -20.14 9.18 1.38
CA THR A 243 -20.72 9.52 2.69
C THR A 243 -19.78 9.15 3.83
N VAL A 244 -19.11 7.99 3.73
CA VAL A 244 -18.16 7.52 4.73
C VAL A 244 -16.88 8.36 4.76
N LEU A 245 -16.38 8.77 3.60
CA LEU A 245 -15.21 9.65 3.51
C LEU A 245 -15.50 11.04 4.08
N GLU A 246 -16.65 11.64 3.74
CA GLU A 246 -17.10 12.93 4.31
C GLU A 246 -17.18 12.86 5.83
N LYS A 247 -17.74 11.77 6.35
CA LYS A 247 -17.83 11.54 7.78
C LYS A 247 -16.45 11.39 8.45
N ALA A 248 -15.50 10.73 7.80
CA ALA A 248 -14.13 10.65 8.31
C ALA A 248 -13.47 12.03 8.37
N GLU A 249 -13.77 12.94 7.43
CA GLU A 249 -13.31 14.33 7.50
C GLU A 249 -13.86 15.07 8.73
N GLU A 250 -15.11 14.80 9.14
CA GLU A 250 -15.70 15.38 10.36
C GLU A 250 -14.93 14.99 11.63
N TYR A 251 -14.21 13.86 11.60
CA TYR A 251 -13.40 13.36 12.72
C TYR A 251 -11.92 13.76 12.64
N GLY A 252 -11.54 14.64 11.70
CA GLY A 252 -10.21 15.24 11.64
C GLY A 252 -9.29 14.68 10.56
N CYS A 253 -9.75 13.74 9.73
CA CYS A 253 -9.04 13.43 8.49
C CYS A 253 -9.25 14.54 7.45
N HIS A 254 -8.37 14.61 6.48
CA HIS A 254 -8.35 15.58 5.41
C HIS A 254 -8.11 14.89 4.07
N ARG A 255 -8.91 15.26 3.08
CA ARG A 255 -8.71 14.83 1.70
C ARG A 255 -8.28 15.99 0.82
N GLU A 256 -7.63 15.67 -0.29
CA GLU A 256 -7.41 16.65 -1.33
C GLU A 256 -8.73 16.89 -2.08
N LYS A 257 -9.20 18.14 -2.04
CA LYS A 257 -10.45 18.55 -2.72
C LYS A 257 -10.18 19.15 -4.09
N ALA A 258 -8.90 19.32 -4.46
CA ALA A 258 -8.52 19.70 -5.81
C ALA A 258 -9.14 18.73 -6.81
N THR A 259 -9.71 19.30 -7.87
CA THR A 259 -10.16 18.56 -9.05
C THR A 259 -9.29 19.04 -10.20
N PRO A 260 -8.05 18.50 -10.36
CA PRO A 260 -7.21 18.83 -11.50
C PRO A 260 -8.01 18.64 -12.80
N PRO A 261 -7.78 19.48 -13.83
CA PRO A 261 -8.46 19.31 -15.12
C PRO A 261 -8.28 17.89 -15.65
N GLU A 262 -9.34 17.31 -16.20
CA GLU A 262 -9.23 16.02 -16.88
C GLU A 262 -8.22 16.13 -18.03
N ALA A 263 -7.25 15.22 -18.03
CA ALA A 263 -6.28 15.14 -19.11
C ALA A 263 -6.99 14.66 -20.38
N ASP A 264 -6.74 15.34 -21.51
CA ASP A 264 -7.26 14.93 -22.82
C ASP A 264 -6.36 13.90 -23.53
N VAL A 265 -5.32 13.43 -22.84
CA VAL A 265 -4.50 12.28 -23.24
C VAL A 265 -4.43 11.29 -22.09
N GLU A 266 -4.98 10.10 -22.31
CA GLU A 266 -4.87 8.96 -21.40
C GLU A 266 -3.68 8.08 -21.78
N LEU A 267 -3.07 7.47 -20.79
CA LEU A 267 -1.94 6.55 -20.93
C LEU A 267 -2.25 5.27 -20.17
N ASP A 268 -2.26 4.16 -20.89
CA ASP A 268 -2.42 2.81 -20.34
C ASP A 268 -1.12 2.01 -20.49
N MET A 269 -0.85 1.18 -19.49
CA MET A 269 0.28 0.26 -19.46
C MET A 269 -0.28 -1.13 -19.14
N PRO A 270 -0.38 -2.02 -20.15
CA PRO A 270 -0.92 -3.35 -19.95
C PRO A 270 -0.13 -4.15 -18.91
N LEU A 271 -0.86 -4.94 -18.13
CA LEU A 271 -0.26 -5.80 -17.11
C LEU A 271 0.59 -6.89 -17.78
N MET A 272 1.79 -7.11 -17.25
CA MET A 272 2.75 -8.05 -17.81
C MET A 272 3.31 -8.94 -16.69
N GLU A 273 3.27 -10.25 -16.92
CA GLU A 273 3.97 -11.22 -16.08
C GLU A 273 5.37 -11.47 -16.64
N VAL A 274 6.38 -11.18 -15.83
CA VAL A 274 7.79 -11.34 -16.19
C VAL A 274 8.45 -12.30 -15.21
N ARG A 275 9.20 -13.27 -15.71
CA ARG A 275 10.03 -14.14 -14.87
C ARG A 275 11.42 -13.55 -14.69
N VAL A 276 11.99 -13.77 -13.53
CA VAL A 276 13.37 -13.35 -13.24
C VAL A 276 14.32 -14.01 -14.23
N GLY A 277 15.13 -13.19 -14.91
CA GLY A 277 16.11 -13.64 -15.91
C GLY A 277 15.62 -13.56 -17.37
N ASP A 278 14.33 -13.39 -17.61
CA ASP A 278 13.78 -13.21 -18.96
C ASP A 278 13.86 -11.73 -19.38
N ASP A 279 14.06 -11.51 -20.68
CA ASP A 279 13.88 -10.20 -21.30
C ASP A 279 12.39 -9.93 -21.50
N PHE A 280 11.98 -8.66 -21.42
CA PHE A 280 10.58 -8.26 -21.58
C PHE A 280 10.44 -6.94 -22.34
N GLU A 281 9.24 -6.71 -22.86
CA GLU A 281 8.88 -5.53 -23.63
C GLU A 281 7.73 -4.78 -22.95
N LEU A 282 8.00 -3.54 -22.54
CA LEU A 282 6.94 -2.63 -22.07
C LEU A 282 6.24 -1.99 -23.26
N LYS A 283 4.91 -2.07 -23.27
CA LYS A 283 4.04 -1.37 -24.21
C LYS A 283 3.34 -0.23 -23.47
N LEU A 284 3.45 0.97 -24.04
CA LEU A 284 2.69 2.15 -23.60
C LEU A 284 1.63 2.45 -24.65
N GLU A 285 0.38 2.53 -24.21
CA GLU A 285 -0.79 2.81 -25.07
C GLU A 285 -1.31 4.21 -24.75
N PHE A 286 -1.37 5.09 -25.76
CA PHE A 286 -1.87 6.47 -25.61
C PHE A 286 -3.22 6.63 -26.29
N ASN A 287 -4.11 7.40 -25.66
CA ASN A 287 -5.42 7.75 -26.19
C ASN A 287 -5.66 9.26 -26.08
N ASN A 288 -5.67 9.95 -27.23
CA ASN A 288 -5.97 11.37 -27.30
C ASN A 288 -7.48 11.55 -27.52
N THR A 289 -8.18 12.04 -26.50
CA THR A 289 -9.62 12.33 -26.53
C THR A 289 -9.94 13.73 -27.05
N SER A 290 -8.90 14.57 -27.24
CA SER A 290 -9.01 15.94 -27.74
C SER A 290 -9.39 16.02 -29.22
N ASP A 291 -10.04 17.12 -29.60
CA ASP A 291 -10.24 17.53 -31.00
C ASP A 291 -8.96 18.11 -31.65
N GLN A 292 -7.87 18.22 -30.90
CA GLN A 292 -6.60 18.78 -31.35
C GLN A 292 -5.48 17.75 -31.28
N ALA A 293 -4.47 17.94 -32.13
CA ALA A 293 -3.23 17.19 -32.02
C ALA A 293 -2.53 17.57 -30.70
N ARG A 294 -1.89 16.58 -30.08
CA ARG A 294 -1.14 16.74 -28.84
C ARG A 294 0.29 16.28 -29.04
N THR A 295 1.24 17.02 -28.50
CA THR A 295 2.63 16.58 -28.35
C THR A 295 2.82 16.26 -26.89
N VAL A 296 3.24 15.03 -26.60
CA VAL A 296 3.36 14.48 -25.25
C VAL A 296 4.82 14.16 -25.00
N ASP A 297 5.39 14.82 -24.00
CA ASP A 297 6.68 14.43 -23.44
C ASP A 297 6.43 13.37 -22.36
N VAL A 298 6.88 12.14 -22.62
CA VAL A 298 6.68 11.00 -21.72
C VAL A 298 7.97 10.79 -20.95
N TYR A 299 7.87 10.52 -19.66
CA TYR A 299 9.01 10.11 -18.83
C TYR A 299 8.80 8.67 -18.39
N VAL A 300 9.63 7.74 -18.85
CA VAL A 300 9.58 6.32 -18.49
C VAL A 300 10.73 6.02 -17.56
N SER A 301 10.45 5.76 -16.29
CA SER A 301 11.45 5.29 -15.31
C SER A 301 11.13 3.87 -14.87
N GLY A 302 12.09 2.95 -14.98
CA GLY A 302 12.00 1.58 -14.48
C GLY A 302 12.88 1.40 -13.27
N ASN A 303 12.27 1.00 -12.15
CA ASN A 303 12.92 0.92 -10.85
C ASN A 303 12.82 -0.48 -10.25
N VAL A 304 13.89 -0.94 -9.59
CA VAL A 304 13.85 -2.06 -8.65
C VAL A 304 13.31 -1.52 -7.33
N VAL A 305 12.14 -2.00 -6.89
CA VAL A 305 11.52 -1.59 -5.64
C VAL A 305 11.36 -2.75 -4.66
N TYR A 306 11.50 -2.45 -3.37
CA TYR A 306 11.08 -3.34 -2.30
C TYR A 306 9.56 -3.46 -2.28
N TYR A 307 9.02 -4.49 -1.63
CA TYR A 307 7.57 -4.69 -1.58
C TYR A 307 6.82 -3.55 -0.87
N THR A 308 7.54 -2.76 -0.08
CA THR A 308 7.06 -1.54 0.59
C THR A 308 6.93 -0.33 -0.35
N GLY A 309 7.26 -0.47 -1.63
CA GLY A 309 7.31 0.64 -2.59
C GLY A 309 8.62 1.44 -2.54
N VAL A 310 9.46 1.23 -1.53
CA VAL A 310 10.77 1.90 -1.43
C VAL A 310 11.67 1.51 -2.59
N THR A 311 12.17 2.50 -3.33
CA THR A 311 13.00 2.26 -4.50
C THR A 311 14.47 2.02 -4.15
N SER A 312 15.03 0.93 -4.66
CA SER A 312 16.45 0.58 -4.53
C SER A 312 17.31 1.21 -5.63
N SER A 313 17.03 0.93 -6.90
CA SER A 313 17.84 1.41 -8.04
C SER A 313 16.99 1.63 -9.30
N GLU A 314 17.37 2.63 -10.10
CA GLU A 314 16.81 2.87 -11.43
C GLU A 314 17.62 2.05 -12.45
N PHE A 315 16.96 1.19 -13.23
CA PHE A 315 17.61 0.38 -14.28
C PHE A 315 17.24 0.85 -15.69
N LEU A 316 16.22 1.71 -15.81
CA LEU A 316 15.74 2.23 -17.08
C LEU A 316 15.29 3.67 -16.90
N PHE A 317 15.73 4.55 -17.80
CA PHE A 317 15.13 5.86 -17.97
C PHE A 317 15.08 6.24 -19.45
N LYS A 318 13.90 6.65 -19.93
CA LYS A 318 13.67 7.13 -21.30
C LYS A 318 12.71 8.30 -21.31
N THR A 319 12.93 9.24 -22.23
CA THR A 319 12.07 10.43 -22.37
C THR A 319 11.62 10.62 -23.82
N PRO A 320 10.77 9.72 -24.37
CA PRO A 320 10.29 9.89 -25.73
C PRO A 320 9.35 11.09 -25.85
N ARG A 321 9.33 11.68 -27.04
CA ARG A 321 8.29 12.62 -27.46
C ARG A 321 7.34 11.91 -28.42
N VAL A 322 6.05 11.98 -28.13
CA VAL A 322 4.98 11.32 -28.87
C VAL A 322 4.03 12.36 -29.43
N ILE A 323 3.70 12.28 -30.72
CA ILE A 323 2.72 13.16 -31.36
C ILE A 323 1.45 12.34 -31.60
N LEU A 324 0.32 12.82 -31.08
CA LEU A 324 -0.98 12.17 -31.15
C LEU A 324 -1.93 13.04 -31.97
N ASP A 325 -2.56 12.44 -32.98
CA ASP A 325 -3.64 13.10 -33.74
C ASP A 325 -4.91 13.25 -32.90
N PRO A 326 -5.83 14.17 -33.29
CA PRO A 326 -7.15 14.30 -32.67
C PRO A 326 -7.94 12.99 -32.61
N LYS A 327 -8.65 12.74 -31.51
CA LYS A 327 -9.63 11.65 -31.35
C LYS A 327 -9.13 10.26 -31.75
N LYS A 328 -7.86 9.93 -31.49
CA LYS A 328 -7.27 8.61 -31.78
C LYS A 328 -6.75 7.93 -30.50
N GLY A 329 -7.15 6.67 -30.30
CA GLY A 329 -6.55 5.72 -29.34
C GLY A 329 -5.95 4.51 -30.05
N ARG A 330 -4.76 4.04 -29.64
CA ARG A 330 -3.91 3.19 -30.50
C ARG A 330 -3.06 2.15 -29.79
N ARG A 331 -3.04 0.93 -30.36
CA ARG A 331 -2.30 -0.27 -29.93
C ARG A 331 -1.40 -0.78 -31.08
N VAL A 332 -0.14 -1.15 -30.83
CA VAL A 332 0.78 -1.69 -31.88
C VAL A 332 1.60 -2.87 -31.34
N GLU A 333 1.67 -3.96 -32.13
CA GLU A 333 2.66 -5.03 -32.03
C GLU A 333 3.54 -5.05 -33.29
N GLY A 334 4.81 -5.43 -33.14
CA GLY A 334 5.78 -5.42 -34.22
C GLY A 334 5.42 -6.37 -35.37
N GLY A 335 5.23 -5.82 -36.57
CA GLY A 335 5.09 -6.60 -37.80
C GLY A 335 4.43 -5.84 -38.94
N GLY A 336 5.19 -4.97 -39.63
CA GLY A 336 4.96 -4.54 -41.01
C GLY A 336 3.57 -4.05 -41.45
N GLY A 337 3.44 -2.73 -41.61
CA GLY A 337 2.56 -2.11 -42.62
C GLY A 337 1.29 -1.44 -42.10
N ALA A 338 1.29 -0.10 -42.20
CA ALA A 338 0.17 0.87 -42.32
C ALA A 338 -1.07 0.68 -41.42
N GLU A 339 -1.64 1.67 -40.75
CA GLU A 339 -1.41 3.11 -40.53
C GLU A 339 -1.36 3.27 -38.99
N GLU A 340 -1.02 4.42 -38.36
CA GLU A 340 -1.98 5.20 -37.52
C GLU A 340 -1.88 5.49 -36.00
N GLY A 341 -0.79 5.26 -35.25
CA GLY A 341 -0.68 5.73 -33.85
C GLY A 341 0.33 5.02 -32.95
N VAL A 342 0.66 5.68 -31.85
CA VAL A 342 2.01 5.64 -31.26
C VAL A 342 2.08 4.64 -30.10
N CYS A 343 2.81 3.54 -30.32
CA CYS A 343 3.23 2.63 -29.27
C CYS A 343 4.75 2.78 -29.08
N MET A 344 5.19 2.90 -27.83
CA MET A 344 6.61 2.84 -27.52
C MET A 344 6.93 1.50 -26.86
N SER A 345 7.79 0.73 -27.52
CA SER A 345 8.37 -0.49 -26.99
C SER A 345 9.68 -0.19 -26.25
N VAL A 346 9.77 -0.61 -24.99
CA VAL A 346 11.03 -0.54 -24.23
C VAL A 346 11.52 -1.94 -23.88
N CYS A 347 12.57 -2.40 -24.58
CA CYS A 347 13.29 -3.62 -24.24
C CYS A 347 14.18 -3.37 -23.01
N VAL A 348 14.05 -4.23 -22.01
CA VAL A 348 14.90 -4.24 -20.81
C VAL A 348 15.72 -5.52 -20.82
N ASN A 349 17.05 -5.40 -20.94
CA ASN A 349 17.95 -6.55 -20.94
C ASN A 349 18.35 -6.94 -19.52
N ARG A 350 18.14 -8.21 -19.16
CA ARG A 350 18.60 -8.87 -17.92
C ARG A 350 18.26 -8.12 -16.62
N SER A 351 17.10 -8.43 -16.03
CA SER A 351 16.82 -8.15 -14.63
C SER A 351 17.71 -9.04 -13.71
N ARG A 352 18.72 -8.45 -13.08
CA ARG A 352 19.54 -9.10 -12.04
C ARG A 352 19.07 -8.64 -10.66
N GLY A 353 17.87 -9.04 -10.26
CA GLY A 353 17.34 -8.70 -8.93
C GLY A 353 15.99 -9.35 -8.65
N CYS A 354 15.78 -9.73 -7.39
CA CYS A 354 14.48 -10.16 -6.89
C CYS A 354 13.80 -8.92 -6.30
N GLY A 355 12.92 -8.28 -7.06
CA GLY A 355 12.22 -7.04 -6.66
C GLY A 355 11.05 -6.77 -7.59
N THR A 356 10.11 -5.94 -7.15
CA THR A 356 9.01 -5.51 -8.02
C THR A 356 9.54 -4.45 -8.99
N LEU A 357 9.10 -4.49 -10.25
CA LEU A 357 9.40 -3.45 -11.22
C LEU A 357 8.29 -2.40 -11.14
N SER A 358 8.67 -1.16 -10.88
CA SER A 358 7.72 -0.04 -10.90
C SER A 358 8.03 0.91 -12.04
N PHE A 359 6.99 1.30 -12.77
CA PHE A 359 7.05 2.23 -13.89
C PHE A 359 6.30 3.50 -13.55
N HIS A 360 7.00 4.61 -13.61
CA HIS A 360 6.43 5.93 -13.40
C HIS A 360 6.38 6.66 -14.73
N LEU A 361 5.22 7.23 -15.01
CA LEU A 361 4.91 7.93 -16.25
C LEU A 361 4.35 9.29 -15.90
N ALA A 362 5.08 10.34 -16.27
CA ALA A 362 4.56 11.70 -16.24
C ALA A 362 4.26 12.16 -17.66
N ASN A 363 3.10 12.78 -17.84
CA ASN A 363 2.73 13.55 -19.02
C ASN A 363 2.72 15.01 -18.58
N ILE A 364 3.62 15.83 -19.13
CA ILE A 364 3.60 17.27 -18.93
C ILE A 364 3.08 17.85 -20.25
N GLN A 365 1.88 18.43 -20.21
CA GLN A 365 1.25 19.10 -21.37
C GLN A 365 1.82 20.49 -21.62
#